data_AF-A0A562NX59-F1
#
_entry.id   AF-A0A562NX59-F1
#
_cell.length_a   1.000
_cell.length_b   1.000
_cell.length_c   1.000
_cell.angle_alpha   90.00
_cell.angle_beta   90.00
_cell.angle_gamma   90.00
#
_symmetry.space_group_name_H-M   'P 1'
#
loop_
_entity.id
_entity.type
_entity.pdbx_description
1 polymer ?
#
loop_
_entity_poly.entity_id
_entity_poly.type
_entity_poly.pdbx_seq_one_letter_code
_entity_poly.pdbx_strand_id
1 'polypeptide(L)'
;MNLLRKLAVALFASLALPGPSLAQDAEPDPRLVRAADEVALAYVVTGDEEADRASEAGLRGLSEVLTQRTSVEPGEPIGINLDEDDLSLLTFLYWPITDSQTAPSAAAYARLNHYLRSGGLILFDTRDGDIAGLGGPDGSAALQALAAPLDIPPLAPIPADHVLTRTFYLLEDFPGRYQGNRVWAEAPPADAVATEGVPFRNLNDGVSPVIIGGNAWAEAWAIDKRGLPSFTVGASFEGERQREMAYRFGVNLMMYVLTGNYKSDQVHVPALLERLKEGETAE
;
A
#
# COMPACT_ATOMS: atom_id res chain seq x y z
N MET A 1 41.16 -55.87 -52.84
CA MET A 1 42.27 -55.54 -51.93
C MET A 1 41.70 -54.65 -50.83
N ASN A 2 41.60 -55.18 -49.61
CA ASN A 2 41.21 -54.58 -48.32
C ASN A 2 39.77 -54.01 -48.24
N LEU A 3 38.78 -54.70 -47.68
CA LEU A 3 38.63 -55.24 -46.32
C LEU A 3 38.69 -54.15 -45.22
N LEU A 4 37.53 -53.92 -44.58
CA LEU A 4 37.31 -53.40 -43.23
C LEU A 4 37.95 -52.04 -42.82
N ARG A 5 37.14 -50.97 -42.81
CA ARG A 5 37.11 -49.98 -41.72
C ARG A 5 35.64 -49.62 -41.43
N LYS A 6 35.06 -50.25 -40.40
CA LYS A 6 34.69 -49.64 -39.10
C LYS A 6 33.54 -48.64 -39.25
N LEU A 7 32.30 -49.01 -38.94
CA LEU A 7 31.65 -49.18 -37.63
C LEU A 7 30.70 -47.98 -37.38
N ALA A 8 29.41 -48.30 -37.35
CA ALA A 8 28.28 -47.62 -36.72
C ALA A 8 28.49 -46.27 -36.01
N VAL A 9 27.76 -45.25 -36.48
CA VAL A 9 27.07 -44.22 -35.66
C VAL A 9 25.77 -43.92 -36.41
N ALA A 10 24.66 -44.63 -36.11
CA ALA A 10 23.57 -44.14 -35.25
C ALA A 10 23.13 -42.72 -35.64
N LEU A 11 22.12 -42.57 -36.50
CA LEU A 11 20.73 -42.38 -36.08
C LEU A 11 20.60 -41.33 -34.95
N PHE A 12 20.37 -40.07 -35.33
CA PHE A 12 19.38 -39.14 -34.76
C PHE A 12 19.66 -37.74 -35.32
N ALA A 13 19.20 -37.49 -36.55
CA ALA A 13 18.94 -36.13 -37.01
C ALA A 13 17.49 -35.79 -36.63
N SER A 14 17.22 -35.70 -35.34
CA SER A 14 15.97 -35.11 -34.83
C SER A 14 16.04 -33.62 -35.07
N LEU A 15 15.12 -33.15 -35.89
CA LEU A 15 14.78 -31.76 -36.12
C LEU A 15 14.90 -30.92 -34.85
N ALA A 16 15.87 -30.00 -34.83
CA ALA A 16 15.78 -28.81 -33.99
C ALA A 16 14.77 -27.85 -34.66
N LEU A 17 13.49 -28.17 -34.53
CA LEU A 17 12.44 -27.16 -34.63
C LEU A 17 12.56 -26.28 -33.38
N PRO A 18 12.64 -24.95 -33.49
CA PRO A 18 12.45 -24.09 -32.34
C PRO A 18 11.02 -24.37 -31.84
N GLY A 19 10.91 -25.09 -30.73
CA GLY A 19 9.64 -25.27 -30.06
C GLY A 19 9.10 -23.87 -29.72
N PRO A 20 7.79 -23.63 -29.81
CA PRO A 20 7.22 -22.41 -29.27
C PRO A 20 7.66 -22.34 -27.81
N SER A 21 8.40 -21.28 -27.48
CA SER A 21 8.59 -20.89 -26.09
C SER A 21 7.18 -20.63 -25.57
N LEU A 22 6.63 -21.58 -24.82
CA LEU A 22 5.48 -21.34 -23.97
C LEU A 22 5.97 -20.46 -22.81
N ALA A 23 6.26 -19.19 -23.12
CA ALA A 23 5.93 -18.15 -22.17
C ALA A 23 4.42 -18.33 -21.96
N GLN A 24 4.02 -18.67 -20.73
CA GLN A 24 2.62 -18.66 -20.38
C GLN A 24 2.15 -17.21 -20.47
N ASP A 25 1.68 -16.82 -21.66
CA ASP A 25 0.75 -15.71 -21.84
C ASP A 25 -0.56 -16.14 -21.17
N ALA A 26 -0.57 -16.21 -19.84
CA ALA A 26 -1.82 -16.16 -19.10
C ALA A 26 -2.40 -14.77 -19.37
N GLU A 27 -3.59 -14.71 -19.97
CA GLU A 27 -4.30 -13.44 -20.10
C GLU A 27 -4.37 -12.79 -18.70
N PRO A 28 -3.96 -11.52 -18.55
CA PRO A 28 -3.96 -10.87 -17.24
C PRO A 28 -5.38 -10.86 -16.65
N ASP A 29 -5.51 -11.07 -15.34
CA ASP A 29 -6.82 -11.08 -14.66
C ASP A 29 -7.58 -9.78 -15.00
N PRO A 30 -8.78 -9.85 -15.60
CA PRO A 30 -9.57 -8.68 -15.96
C PRO A 30 -9.79 -7.69 -14.80
N ARG A 31 -9.82 -8.16 -13.55
CA ARG A 31 -9.90 -7.29 -12.36
C ARG A 31 -8.64 -6.43 -12.21
N LEU A 32 -7.48 -7.04 -12.40
CA LEU A 32 -6.18 -6.35 -12.31
C LEU A 32 -5.92 -5.48 -13.55
N VAL A 33 -6.40 -5.88 -14.73
CA VAL A 33 -6.35 -5.02 -15.93
C VAL A 33 -7.11 -3.73 -15.69
N ARG A 34 -8.30 -3.79 -15.07
CA ARG A 34 -9.05 -2.59 -14.69
C ARG A 34 -8.28 -1.69 -13.71
N ALA A 35 -7.42 -2.27 -12.86
CA ALA A 35 -6.57 -1.49 -11.96
C ALA A 35 -5.50 -0.66 -12.70
N ALA A 36 -5.20 -0.96 -13.97
CA ALA A 36 -4.35 -0.11 -14.79
C ALA A 36 -5.10 1.11 -15.35
N ASP A 37 -6.41 0.99 -15.58
CA ASP A 37 -7.25 2.05 -16.17
C ASP A 37 -7.87 2.98 -15.12
N GLU A 38 -8.13 2.45 -13.91
CA GLU A 38 -8.74 3.14 -12.77
C GLU A 38 -7.81 3.07 -11.55
N VAL A 39 -7.93 4.02 -10.62
CA VAL A 39 -7.28 3.84 -9.31
C VAL A 39 -7.90 2.63 -8.60
N ALA A 40 -7.09 1.62 -8.28
CA ALA A 40 -7.53 0.44 -7.55
C ALA A 40 -7.25 0.55 -6.06
N LEU A 41 -8.30 0.37 -5.25
CA LEU A 41 -8.18 0.11 -3.82
C LEU A 41 -8.25 -1.39 -3.61
N ALA A 42 -7.13 -1.99 -3.22
CA ALA A 42 -7.04 -3.42 -3.01
C ALA A 42 -6.99 -3.79 -1.53
N TYR A 43 -7.51 -4.96 -1.17
CA TYR A 43 -7.34 -5.56 0.15
C TYR A 43 -6.84 -7.00 0.07
N VAL A 44 -6.05 -7.43 1.05
CA VAL A 44 -5.62 -8.82 1.17
C VAL A 44 -6.80 -9.69 1.62
N VAL A 45 -7.06 -10.78 0.90
CA VAL A 45 -7.99 -11.84 1.33
C VAL A 45 -7.30 -12.67 2.40
N THR A 46 -7.84 -12.63 3.61
CA THR A 46 -7.21 -13.21 4.80
C THR A 46 -7.66 -14.63 5.09
N GLY A 47 -8.81 -15.03 4.56
CA GLY A 47 -9.51 -16.26 4.94
C GLY A 47 -10.43 -16.09 6.15
N ASP A 48 -10.42 -14.92 6.81
CA ASP A 48 -11.43 -14.52 7.78
C ASP A 48 -12.54 -13.75 7.04
N GLU A 49 -13.71 -14.37 6.90
CA GLU A 49 -14.79 -13.78 6.10
C GLU A 49 -15.31 -12.45 6.67
N GLU A 50 -15.21 -12.21 7.98
CA GLU A 50 -15.65 -10.96 8.57
C GLU A 50 -14.66 -9.84 8.27
N ALA A 51 -13.37 -10.11 8.41
CA ALA A 51 -12.29 -9.21 8.00
C ALA A 51 -12.38 -8.86 6.52
N ASP A 52 -12.55 -9.86 5.66
CA ASP A 52 -12.57 -9.69 4.21
C ASP A 52 -13.81 -8.88 3.77
N ARG A 53 -15.00 -9.16 4.34
CA ARG A 53 -16.22 -8.37 4.08
C ARG A 53 -16.11 -6.93 4.58
N ALA A 54 -15.53 -6.72 5.76
CA ALA A 54 -15.32 -5.39 6.31
C ALA A 54 -14.36 -4.58 5.43
N SER A 55 -13.29 -5.22 4.94
CA SER A 55 -12.30 -4.61 4.04
C SER A 55 -12.93 -4.17 2.73
N GLU A 56 -13.67 -5.07 2.08
CA GLU A 56 -14.37 -4.77 0.83
C GLU A 56 -15.36 -3.61 1.01
N ALA A 57 -16.20 -3.67 2.06
CA ALA A 57 -17.18 -2.62 2.34
C ALA A 57 -16.53 -1.28 2.71
N GLY A 58 -15.43 -1.33 3.46
CA GLY A 58 -14.63 -0.19 3.87
C GLY A 58 -14.04 0.54 2.68
N LEU A 59 -13.34 -0.20 1.82
CA LEU A 59 -12.73 0.37 0.63
C LEU A 59 -13.77 0.86 -0.37
N ARG A 60 -14.94 0.22 -0.47
CA ARG A 60 -16.05 0.73 -1.29
C ARG A 60 -16.57 2.07 -0.76
N GLY A 61 -16.76 2.19 0.55
CA GLY A 61 -17.13 3.46 1.17
C GLY A 61 -16.07 4.55 0.98
N LEU A 62 -14.80 4.17 1.05
CA LEU A 62 -13.70 5.09 0.76
C LEU A 62 -13.68 5.51 -0.72
N SER A 63 -13.93 4.61 -1.67
CA SER A 63 -14.07 4.92 -3.09
C SER A 63 -15.18 5.94 -3.33
N GLU A 64 -16.37 5.75 -2.73
CA GLU A 64 -17.46 6.71 -2.85
C GLU A 64 -17.08 8.10 -2.30
N VAL A 65 -16.41 8.14 -1.15
CA VAL A 65 -15.95 9.40 -0.54
C VAL A 65 -14.90 10.09 -1.42
N LEU A 66 -13.97 9.35 -2.02
CA LEU A 66 -12.98 9.91 -2.94
C LEU A 66 -13.64 10.54 -4.16
N THR A 67 -14.56 9.82 -4.80
CA THR A 67 -15.33 10.33 -5.95
C THR A 67 -16.15 11.58 -5.59
N GLN A 68 -16.71 11.64 -4.38
CA GLN A 68 -17.50 12.79 -3.93
C GLN A 68 -16.65 14.02 -3.60
N ARG A 69 -15.42 13.83 -3.11
CA ARG A 69 -14.64 14.90 -2.48
C ARG A 69 -13.36 15.28 -3.23
N THR A 70 -12.97 14.51 -4.23
CA THR A 70 -11.73 14.68 -4.99
C THR A 70 -11.97 14.45 -6.49
N SER A 71 -10.93 14.56 -7.32
CA SER A 71 -10.98 14.17 -8.74
C SER A 71 -10.58 12.71 -8.98
N VAL A 72 -10.33 11.95 -7.92
CA VAL A 72 -10.01 10.53 -8.00
C VAL A 72 -11.32 9.77 -8.15
N GLU A 73 -11.41 8.91 -9.16
CA GLU A 73 -12.57 8.04 -9.43
C GLU A 73 -12.10 6.59 -9.34
N PRO A 74 -12.03 5.99 -8.14
CA PRO A 74 -11.57 4.62 -8.02
C PRO A 74 -12.61 3.63 -8.53
N GLY A 75 -12.12 2.49 -9.02
CA GLY A 75 -12.95 1.35 -9.36
C GLY A 75 -13.53 0.64 -8.14
N GLU A 76 -14.21 -0.48 -8.40
CA GLU A 76 -14.65 -1.40 -7.35
C GLU A 76 -13.43 -1.97 -6.59
N PRO A 77 -13.48 -2.09 -5.25
CA PRO A 77 -12.38 -2.68 -4.49
C PRO A 77 -12.06 -4.11 -4.92
N ILE A 78 -10.78 -4.46 -4.87
CA ILE A 78 -10.28 -5.74 -5.34
C ILE A 78 -9.72 -6.55 -4.17
N GLY A 79 -10.28 -7.74 -3.94
CA GLY A 79 -9.69 -8.73 -3.05
C GLY A 79 -8.51 -9.43 -3.73
N ILE A 80 -7.37 -9.43 -3.04
CA ILE A 80 -6.09 -9.96 -3.52
C ILE A 80 -5.73 -11.23 -2.77
N ASN A 81 -5.57 -12.32 -3.52
CA ASN A 81 -4.88 -13.52 -3.05
C ASN A 81 -3.38 -13.36 -3.28
N LEU A 82 -2.62 -13.18 -2.20
CA LEU A 82 -1.18 -12.92 -2.27
C LEU A 82 -0.37 -14.01 -2.97
N ASP A 83 -0.87 -15.26 -3.00
CA ASP A 83 -0.19 -16.40 -3.62
C ASP A 83 -0.46 -16.53 -5.13
N GLU A 84 -1.54 -15.93 -5.62
CA GLU A 84 -2.03 -16.11 -6.99
C GLU A 84 -2.00 -14.83 -7.81
N ASP A 85 -2.40 -13.70 -7.21
CA ASP A 85 -2.63 -12.45 -7.91
C ASP A 85 -1.33 -11.64 -8.11
N ASP A 86 -1.28 -10.89 -9.22
CA ASP A 86 -0.20 -9.95 -9.52
C ASP A 86 -0.44 -8.59 -8.85
N LEU A 87 0.59 -8.04 -8.21
CA LEU A 87 0.54 -6.76 -7.50
C LEU A 87 1.11 -5.60 -8.34
N SER A 88 1.64 -5.88 -9.53
CA SER A 88 2.39 -4.92 -10.36
C SER A 88 1.59 -3.67 -10.76
N LEU A 89 0.27 -3.77 -10.81
CA LEU A 89 -0.65 -2.69 -11.17
C LEU A 89 -1.25 -1.95 -9.97
N LEU A 90 -0.90 -2.36 -8.75
CA LEU A 90 -1.40 -1.75 -7.52
C LEU A 90 -0.45 -0.65 -7.05
N THR A 91 -1.01 0.37 -6.40
CA THR A 91 -0.25 1.41 -5.68
C THR A 91 -0.56 1.42 -4.19
N PHE A 92 -1.72 0.86 -3.81
CA PHE A 92 -2.19 0.74 -2.43
C PHE A 92 -2.71 -0.66 -2.14
N LEU A 93 -2.35 -1.20 -0.98
CA LEU A 93 -2.85 -2.48 -0.48
C LEU A 93 -3.23 -2.35 1.00
N TYR A 94 -4.51 -2.54 1.30
CA TYR A 94 -5.00 -2.66 2.67
C TYR A 94 -4.82 -4.10 3.16
N TRP A 95 -4.17 -4.30 4.29
CA TRP A 95 -3.94 -5.63 4.86
C TRP A 95 -4.47 -5.68 6.30
N PRO A 96 -5.69 -6.20 6.53
CA PRO A 96 -6.17 -6.44 7.88
C PRO A 96 -5.43 -7.64 8.48
N ILE A 97 -4.87 -7.49 9.67
CA ILE A 97 -4.18 -8.57 10.37
C ILE A 97 -5.19 -9.36 11.21
N THR A 98 -5.14 -10.68 11.10
CA THR A 98 -5.92 -11.59 11.95
C THR A 98 -4.99 -12.63 12.60
N ASP A 99 -5.37 -13.13 13.78
CA ASP A 99 -4.53 -14.10 14.52
C ASP A 99 -4.42 -15.47 13.81
N SER A 100 -5.39 -15.80 12.98
CA SER A 100 -5.50 -17.09 12.26
C SER A 100 -4.90 -17.05 10.85
N GLN A 101 -4.36 -15.89 10.42
CA GLN A 101 -3.90 -15.72 9.05
C GLN A 101 -2.71 -16.63 8.76
N THR A 102 -2.79 -17.37 7.66
CA THR A 102 -1.67 -18.20 7.21
C THR A 102 -0.61 -17.31 6.56
N ALA A 103 0.66 -17.60 6.83
CA ALA A 103 1.76 -16.89 6.18
C ALA A 103 1.73 -17.12 4.66
N PRO A 104 1.90 -16.06 3.83
CA PRO A 104 2.05 -16.20 2.38
C PRO A 104 3.21 -17.12 1.99
N SER A 105 3.19 -17.66 0.78
CA SER A 105 4.34 -18.41 0.27
C SER A 105 5.57 -17.52 0.07
N ALA A 106 6.75 -18.15 -0.06
CA ALA A 106 7.98 -17.44 -0.39
C ALA A 106 7.88 -16.66 -1.72
N ALA A 107 7.11 -17.16 -2.69
CA ALA A 107 6.88 -16.47 -3.95
C ALA A 107 6.00 -15.22 -3.77
N ALA A 108 4.99 -15.30 -2.91
CA ALA A 108 4.17 -14.15 -2.53
C ALA A 108 5.00 -13.07 -1.83
N TYR A 109 5.88 -13.45 -0.90
CA TYR A 109 6.79 -12.51 -0.26
C TYR A 109 7.75 -11.84 -1.24
N ALA A 110 8.27 -12.58 -2.23
CA ALA A 110 9.09 -11.99 -3.29
C ALA A 110 8.33 -10.93 -4.11
N ARG A 111 7.04 -11.19 -4.42
CA ARG A 111 6.16 -10.20 -5.08
C ARG A 111 5.86 -9.00 -4.20
N LEU A 112 5.54 -9.21 -2.92
CA LEU A 112 5.30 -8.13 -1.96
C LEU A 112 6.53 -7.21 -1.82
N ASN A 113 7.72 -7.78 -1.71
CA ASN A 113 8.95 -7.00 -1.63
C ASN A 113 9.26 -6.26 -2.95
N HIS A 114 8.90 -6.83 -4.10
CA HIS A 114 8.97 -6.11 -5.37
C HIS A 114 7.99 -4.94 -5.41
N TYR A 115 6.75 -5.17 -5.00
CA TYR A 115 5.68 -4.16 -4.90
C TYR A 115 6.09 -2.97 -4.01
N LEU A 116 6.66 -3.23 -2.83
CA LEU A 116 7.18 -2.18 -1.94
C LEU A 116 8.31 -1.38 -2.61
N ARG A 117 9.27 -2.07 -3.26
CA ARG A 117 10.38 -1.40 -3.98
C ARG A 117 9.93 -0.60 -5.20
N SER A 118 8.80 -0.95 -5.82
CA SER A 118 8.23 -0.22 -6.95
C SER A 118 7.35 0.97 -6.53
N GLY A 119 7.30 1.29 -5.24
CA GLY A 119 6.54 2.44 -4.71
C GLY A 119 5.11 2.10 -4.26
N GLY A 120 4.78 0.82 -4.11
CA GLY A 120 3.54 0.39 -3.50
C GLY A 120 3.52 0.63 -1.99
N LEU A 121 2.36 0.99 -1.44
CA LEU A 121 2.13 1.19 -0.01
C LEU A 121 1.24 0.08 0.56
N ILE A 122 1.67 -0.55 1.66
CA ILE A 122 0.82 -1.43 2.47
C ILE A 122 0.33 -0.69 3.72
N LEU A 123 -0.99 -0.66 3.92
CA LEU A 123 -1.61 -0.27 5.19
C LEU A 123 -1.92 -1.53 6.01
N PHE A 124 -1.09 -1.82 7.00
CA PHE A 124 -1.36 -2.88 7.98
C PHE A 124 -2.33 -2.36 9.04
N ASP A 125 -3.50 -2.99 9.13
CA ASP A 125 -4.51 -2.70 10.15
C ASP A 125 -4.62 -3.86 11.13
N THR A 126 -4.12 -3.69 12.34
CA THR A 126 -4.16 -4.72 13.40
C THR A 126 -5.52 -4.81 14.09
N ARG A 127 -6.41 -3.82 13.88
CA ARG A 127 -7.81 -3.81 14.37
C ARG A 127 -8.01 -3.97 15.88
N ASP A 128 -6.93 -3.85 16.65
CA ASP A 128 -6.84 -4.06 18.10
C ASP A 128 -6.77 -2.76 18.91
N GLY A 129 -7.19 -1.64 18.28
CA GLY A 129 -7.12 -0.29 18.87
C GLY A 129 -8.08 -0.04 20.04
N ASP A 130 -8.93 -1.00 20.40
CA ASP A 130 -9.68 -1.00 21.67
C ASP A 130 -8.84 -1.48 22.86
N ILE A 131 -7.70 -2.13 22.61
CA ILE A 131 -6.79 -2.64 23.63
C ILE A 131 -5.63 -1.66 23.83
N ALA A 132 -5.60 -1.01 24.99
CA ALA A 132 -4.56 -0.04 25.31
C ALA A 132 -3.15 -0.64 25.21
N GLY A 133 -2.28 -0.02 24.39
CA GLY A 133 -0.89 -0.43 24.22
C GLY A 133 -0.64 -1.43 23.09
N LEU A 134 -1.69 -1.89 22.38
CA LEU A 134 -1.57 -2.65 21.14
C LEU A 134 -1.67 -1.74 19.90
N GLY A 135 -1.64 -2.33 18.71
CA GLY A 135 -1.75 -1.60 17.45
C GLY A 135 -0.48 -0.95 16.89
N GLY A 136 0.66 -1.16 17.54
CA GLY A 136 1.98 -0.82 17.01
C GLY A 136 2.70 -2.02 16.36
N PRO A 137 3.85 -1.79 15.69
CA PRO A 137 4.64 -2.85 15.05
C PRO A 137 5.02 -3.99 16.00
N ASP A 138 5.28 -3.65 17.27
CA ASP A 138 5.64 -4.62 18.32
C ASP A 138 4.42 -5.17 19.08
N GLY A 139 3.21 -4.67 18.80
CA GLY A 139 2.00 -4.98 19.58
C GLY A 139 1.34 -6.31 19.21
N SER A 140 1.36 -6.70 17.94
CA SER A 140 0.71 -7.92 17.45
C SER A 140 1.73 -8.97 17.02
N ALA A 141 1.69 -10.16 17.63
CA ALA A 141 2.53 -11.30 17.24
C ALA A 141 2.23 -11.76 15.80
N ALA A 142 0.97 -11.66 15.37
CA ALA A 142 0.56 -11.97 14.01
C ALA A 142 1.17 -10.98 13.01
N LEU A 143 1.12 -9.67 13.30
CA LEU A 143 1.78 -8.65 12.47
C LEU A 143 3.28 -8.90 12.38
N GLN A 144 3.96 -9.15 13.52
CA GLN A 144 5.40 -9.41 13.51
C GLN A 144 5.75 -10.62 12.64
N ALA A 145 4.98 -11.72 12.76
CA ALA A 145 5.20 -12.92 11.96
C ALA A 145 4.98 -12.67 10.46
N LEU A 146 3.92 -11.94 10.09
CA LEU A 146 3.60 -11.64 8.70
C LEU A 146 4.56 -10.63 8.08
N ALA A 147 5.03 -9.66 8.85
CA ALA A 147 5.87 -8.56 8.39
C ALA A 147 7.37 -8.90 8.41
N ALA A 148 7.81 -9.89 9.21
CA ALA A 148 9.22 -10.26 9.33
C ALA A 148 9.94 -10.58 8.01
N PRO A 149 9.30 -11.23 7.00
CA PRO A 149 9.95 -11.50 5.72
C PRO A 149 9.92 -10.32 4.73
N LEU A 150 9.28 -9.21 5.11
CA LEU A 150 9.16 -8.03 4.26
C LEU A 150 10.36 -7.09 4.45
N ASP A 151 10.77 -6.45 3.36
CA ASP A 151 11.84 -5.45 3.33
C ASP A 151 11.32 -4.09 3.84
N ILE A 152 10.89 -4.04 5.11
CA ILE A 152 10.32 -2.82 5.73
C ILE A 152 11.45 -1.97 6.34
N PRO A 153 11.51 -0.66 6.03
CA PRO A 153 12.49 0.24 6.64
C PRO A 153 12.24 0.40 8.16
N PRO A 154 13.20 0.96 8.93
CA PRO A 154 12.98 1.26 10.33
C PRO A 154 11.70 2.09 10.53
N LEU A 155 10.89 1.73 11.52
CA LEU A 155 9.60 2.38 11.77
C LEU A 155 9.67 3.34 12.96
N ALA A 156 8.92 4.44 12.88
CA ALA A 156 8.70 5.36 13.99
C ALA A 156 7.23 5.81 14.02
N PRO A 157 6.71 6.28 15.17
CA PRO A 157 5.40 6.90 15.20
C PRO A 157 5.36 8.11 14.27
N ILE A 158 4.27 8.25 13.51
CA ILE A 158 4.07 9.39 12.62
C ILE A 158 4.05 10.67 13.46
N PRO A 159 5.00 11.61 13.23
CA PRO A 159 5.03 12.86 13.98
C PRO A 159 3.94 13.82 13.48
N ALA A 160 3.57 14.80 14.30
CA ALA A 160 2.52 15.78 13.94
C ALA A 160 2.85 16.59 12.66
N ASP A 161 4.14 16.78 12.37
CA ASP A 161 4.64 17.45 11.17
C ASP A 161 4.81 16.54 9.96
N HIS A 162 4.35 15.28 9.99
CA HIS A 162 4.38 14.39 8.83
C HIS A 162 3.48 14.88 7.70
N VAL A 163 3.85 14.65 6.44
CA VAL A 163 3.07 15.11 5.28
C VAL A 163 1.64 14.55 5.25
N LEU A 164 1.45 13.30 5.70
CA LEU A 164 0.16 12.63 5.80
C LEU A 164 -0.89 13.42 6.60
N THR A 165 -0.48 14.24 7.58
CA THR A 165 -1.41 15.07 8.37
C THR A 165 -1.98 16.25 7.58
N ARG A 166 -1.44 16.53 6.39
CA ARG A 166 -1.77 17.72 5.58
C ARG A 166 -1.79 17.45 4.08
N THR A 167 -1.92 16.19 3.66
CA THR A 167 -1.90 15.87 2.23
C THR A 167 -3.13 16.46 1.51
N PHE A 168 -4.31 16.40 2.12
CA PHE A 168 -5.55 16.97 1.56
C PHE A 168 -6.32 17.78 2.62
N TYR A 169 -6.74 17.13 3.70
CA TYR A 169 -7.24 17.73 4.93
C TYR A 169 -6.12 18.00 5.92
N LEU A 170 -6.34 18.94 6.83
CA LEU A 170 -5.52 19.10 8.04
C LEU A 170 -6.06 18.17 9.14
N LEU A 171 -5.21 17.29 9.62
CA LEU A 171 -5.51 16.25 10.61
C LEU A 171 -4.58 16.38 11.82
N GLU A 172 -5.13 16.14 13.00
CA GLU A 172 -4.34 16.03 14.24
C GLU A 172 -4.05 14.57 14.62
N ASP A 173 -4.90 13.64 14.16
CA ASP A 173 -4.81 12.20 14.39
C ASP A 173 -5.40 11.44 13.18
N PHE A 174 -5.31 10.11 13.18
CA PHE A 174 -5.71 9.21 12.10
C PHE A 174 -6.80 8.21 12.56
N PRO A 175 -7.97 8.70 13.02
CA PRO A 175 -8.98 7.83 13.60
C PRO A 175 -9.57 6.86 12.56
N GLY A 176 -10.00 5.71 13.05
CA GLY A 176 -10.85 4.74 12.37
C GLY A 176 -12.06 4.44 13.24
N ARG A 177 -12.40 3.17 13.42
CA ARG A 177 -13.37 2.75 14.45
C ARG A 177 -12.84 3.05 15.85
N TYR A 178 -11.52 2.98 16.03
CA TYR A 178 -10.81 3.42 17.22
C TYR A 178 -9.99 4.69 16.95
N GLN A 179 -9.61 5.42 18.01
CA GLN A 179 -8.91 6.70 17.92
C GLN A 179 -7.95 6.88 19.09
N GLY A 180 -6.97 7.79 18.96
CA GLY A 180 -5.97 8.06 19.99
C GLY A 180 -4.82 7.06 20.05
N ASN A 181 -4.79 6.09 19.13
CA ASN A 181 -3.68 5.14 18.99
C ASN A 181 -2.60 5.72 18.08
N ARG A 182 -1.34 5.37 18.37
CA ARG A 182 -0.22 5.78 17.52
C ARG A 182 -0.27 5.02 16.19
N VAL A 183 -0.09 5.76 15.11
CA VAL A 183 0.16 5.20 13.77
C VAL A 183 1.65 5.31 13.47
N TRP A 184 2.18 4.29 12.81
CA TRP A 184 3.60 4.15 12.50
C TRP A 184 3.83 4.16 11.00
N ALA A 185 4.96 4.73 10.58
CA ALA A 185 5.44 4.76 9.21
C ALA A 185 6.97 4.67 9.21
N GLU A 186 7.58 4.71 8.02
CA GLU A 186 9.02 4.84 7.87
C GLU A 186 9.58 5.98 8.75
N ALA A 187 10.60 5.64 9.53
CA ALA A 187 11.27 6.56 10.40
C ALA A 187 12.00 7.63 9.57
N PRO A 188 11.89 8.92 9.95
CA PRO A 188 12.61 9.96 9.23
C PRO A 188 14.12 9.78 9.36
N PRO A 189 14.91 10.33 8.41
CA PRO A 189 16.36 10.39 8.51
C PRO A 189 16.80 11.01 9.84
N ALA A 190 17.84 10.45 10.46
CA ALA A 190 18.30 10.86 11.78
C ALA A 190 18.78 12.32 11.86
N ASP A 191 19.12 12.92 10.72
CA ASP A 191 19.60 14.28 10.52
C ASP A 191 18.53 15.26 9.99
N ALA A 192 17.26 14.84 9.92
CA ALA A 192 16.17 15.70 9.47
C ALA A 192 15.90 16.84 10.48
N VAL A 193 16.38 18.04 10.16
CA VAL A 193 16.15 19.29 10.93
C VAL A 193 15.20 20.20 10.17
N ALA A 194 14.34 20.92 10.90
CA ALA A 194 13.46 21.91 10.29
C ALA A 194 14.32 23.06 9.76
N THR A 195 14.13 23.42 8.49
CA THR A 195 14.84 24.58 7.92
C THR A 195 14.35 25.85 8.62
N GLU A 196 15.26 26.78 8.91
CA GLU A 196 14.95 28.03 9.59
C GLU A 196 13.86 28.80 8.82
N GLY A 197 12.74 29.15 9.50
CA GLY A 197 11.58 29.80 8.89
C GLY A 197 10.55 28.86 8.26
N VAL A 198 10.79 27.55 8.20
CA VAL A 198 9.82 26.53 7.76
C VAL A 198 9.33 25.75 8.98
N PRO A 199 8.02 25.74 9.28
CA PRO A 199 7.50 25.12 10.51
C PRO A 199 7.52 23.57 10.49
N PHE A 200 8.01 22.96 9.42
CA PHE A 200 7.97 21.51 9.21
C PHE A 200 9.33 20.98 8.74
N ARG A 201 9.70 19.81 9.23
CA ARG A 201 10.86 19.05 8.75
C ARG A 201 10.54 18.40 7.40
N ASN A 202 11.54 18.28 6.53
CA ASN A 202 11.45 17.38 5.39
C ASN A 202 11.78 15.97 5.91
N LEU A 203 10.74 15.20 6.23
CA LEU A 203 10.88 13.97 7.01
C LEU A 203 10.98 12.71 6.17
N ASN A 204 10.51 12.75 4.93
CA ASN A 204 10.66 11.72 3.92
C ASN A 204 10.37 12.38 2.57
N ASP A 205 11.30 12.23 1.62
CA ASP A 205 11.18 12.82 0.28
C ASP A 205 10.16 12.08 -0.59
N GLY A 206 9.53 11.02 -0.04
CA GLY A 206 8.51 10.22 -0.69
C GLY A 206 7.48 9.54 0.19
N VAL A 207 6.72 8.64 -0.43
CA VAL A 207 5.66 7.85 0.20
C VAL A 207 6.27 6.71 1.00
N SER A 208 5.94 6.65 2.30
CA SER A 208 6.34 5.54 3.17
C SER A 208 5.78 4.24 2.59
N PRO A 209 6.60 3.20 2.37
CA PRO A 209 6.14 1.94 1.78
C PRO A 209 5.16 1.20 2.70
N VAL A 210 5.13 1.54 3.99
CA VAL A 210 4.26 0.92 4.99
C VAL A 210 3.65 1.96 5.93
N ILE A 211 2.39 1.76 6.28
CA ILE A 211 1.73 2.41 7.42
C ILE A 211 1.12 1.32 8.31
N ILE A 212 1.26 1.45 9.64
CA ILE A 212 0.78 0.47 10.62
C ILE A 212 -0.06 1.16 11.68
N GLY A 213 -1.24 0.62 11.98
CA GLY A 213 -2.03 1.01 13.16
C GLY A 213 -3.16 0.03 13.44
N GLY A 214 -3.81 0.19 14.61
CA GLY A 214 -4.90 -0.68 15.05
C GLY A 214 -6.29 -0.07 14.97
N ASN A 215 -6.47 1.01 14.22
CA ASN A 215 -7.69 1.82 14.30
C ASN A 215 -8.92 1.21 13.60
N ALA A 216 -8.81 0.03 12.97
CA ALA A 216 -9.91 -0.63 12.27
C ALA A 216 -10.59 0.32 11.26
N TRP A 217 -9.79 0.85 10.33
CA TRP A 217 -10.20 1.91 9.41
C TRP A 217 -11.27 1.44 8.42
N ALA A 218 -11.13 0.22 7.89
CA ALA A 218 -12.13 -0.33 6.96
C ALA A 218 -13.53 -0.35 7.58
N GLU A 219 -13.65 -0.67 8.87
CA GLU A 219 -14.94 -0.68 9.55
C GLU A 219 -15.55 0.72 9.71
N ALA A 220 -14.72 1.74 9.96
CA ALA A 220 -15.22 3.12 10.00
C ALA A 220 -15.67 3.63 8.64
N TRP A 221 -14.99 3.20 7.56
CA TRP A 221 -15.34 3.58 6.20
C TRP A 221 -16.51 2.79 5.63
N ALA A 222 -16.77 1.60 6.16
CA ALA A 222 -17.67 0.63 5.56
C ALA A 222 -19.12 1.09 5.48
N ILE A 223 -19.68 0.90 4.28
CA ILE A 223 -21.07 1.20 3.95
C ILE A 223 -21.80 -0.03 3.41
N ASP A 224 -23.10 -0.07 3.64
CA ASP A 224 -24.00 -1.07 3.06
C ASP A 224 -24.43 -0.67 1.64
N LYS A 225 -25.25 -1.51 1.00
CA LYS A 225 -25.76 -1.28 -0.37
C LYS A 225 -26.63 -0.03 -0.53
N ARG A 226 -27.03 0.62 0.58
CA ARG A 226 -27.83 1.85 0.60
C ARG A 226 -26.97 3.07 0.90
N GLY A 227 -25.64 2.91 0.99
CA GLY A 227 -24.70 3.98 1.36
C GLY A 227 -24.73 4.32 2.85
N LEU A 228 -25.32 3.47 3.70
CA LEU A 228 -25.39 3.71 5.14
C LEU A 228 -24.22 3.03 5.86
N PRO A 229 -23.66 3.63 6.93
CA PRO A 229 -22.57 3.02 7.67
C PRO A 229 -22.90 1.60 8.18
N SER A 230 -21.99 0.66 7.97
CA SER A 230 -22.16 -0.75 8.36
C SER A 230 -21.75 -1.06 9.80
N PHE A 231 -20.83 -0.27 10.36
CA PHE A 231 -20.33 -0.47 11.72
C PHE A 231 -20.55 0.78 12.57
N THR A 232 -20.84 0.59 13.85
CA THR A 232 -20.91 1.67 14.83
C THR A 232 -19.52 2.21 15.12
N VAL A 233 -19.35 3.52 15.03
CA VAL A 233 -18.13 4.25 15.41
C VAL A 233 -18.50 5.14 16.58
N GLY A 234 -17.80 4.98 17.70
CA GLY A 234 -18.06 5.76 18.92
C GLY A 234 -19.52 5.70 19.40
N ALA A 235 -19.96 6.77 20.07
CA ALA A 235 -21.34 6.93 20.54
C ALA A 235 -21.89 8.31 20.15
N SER A 236 -23.17 8.35 19.78
CA SER A 236 -23.93 9.59 19.56
C SER A 236 -23.26 10.52 18.51
N PHE A 237 -23.37 11.84 18.70
CA PHE A 237 -22.82 12.85 17.79
C PHE A 237 -21.30 12.78 17.64
N GLU A 238 -20.57 12.40 18.71
CA GLU A 238 -19.12 12.27 18.65
C GLU A 238 -18.70 11.11 17.74
N GLY A 239 -19.49 10.05 17.69
CA GLY A 239 -19.28 8.93 16.75
C GLY A 239 -19.34 9.34 15.28
N GLU A 240 -20.31 10.17 14.91
CA GLU A 240 -20.42 10.71 13.54
C GLU A 240 -19.26 11.64 13.20
N ARG A 241 -18.81 12.44 14.16
CA ARG A 241 -17.61 13.28 13.99
C ARG A 241 -16.36 12.42 13.80
N GLN A 242 -16.18 11.37 14.59
CA GLN A 242 -15.05 10.45 14.46
C GLN A 242 -15.08 9.76 13.10
N ARG A 243 -16.24 9.31 12.62
CA ARG A 243 -16.39 8.71 11.28
C ARG A 243 -16.02 9.69 10.17
N GLU A 244 -16.47 10.95 10.27
CA GLU A 244 -16.06 11.99 9.33
C GLU A 244 -14.54 12.21 9.34
N MET A 245 -13.91 12.21 10.52
CA MET A 245 -12.45 12.29 10.61
C MET A 245 -11.76 11.05 10.02
N ALA A 246 -12.34 9.86 10.18
CA ALA A 246 -11.84 8.64 9.54
C ALA A 246 -11.91 8.74 8.01
N TYR A 247 -13.00 9.26 7.44
CA TYR A 247 -13.08 9.51 6.00
C TYR A 247 -12.02 10.51 5.52
N ARG A 248 -11.77 11.58 6.29
CA ARG A 248 -10.70 12.53 5.95
C ARG A 248 -9.32 11.90 6.02
N PHE A 249 -9.07 11.01 6.97
CA PHE A 249 -7.85 10.21 7.00
C PHE A 249 -7.72 9.35 5.74
N GLY A 250 -8.77 8.61 5.35
CA GLY A 250 -8.77 7.81 4.13
C GLY A 250 -8.48 8.64 2.87
N VAL A 251 -9.06 9.84 2.76
CA VAL A 251 -8.75 10.77 1.66
C VAL A 251 -7.30 11.23 1.73
N ASN A 252 -6.77 11.63 2.90
CA ASN A 252 -5.37 12.00 3.04
C ASN A 252 -4.42 10.86 2.64
N LEU A 253 -4.73 9.65 3.06
CA LEU A 253 -3.97 8.43 2.75
C LEU A 253 -3.92 8.19 1.24
N MET A 254 -5.08 8.21 0.58
CA MET A 254 -5.10 7.93 -0.87
C MET A 254 -4.47 9.07 -1.67
N MET A 255 -4.69 10.33 -1.27
CA MET A 255 -3.97 11.44 -1.89
C MET A 255 -2.46 11.34 -1.63
N TYR A 256 -2.04 10.82 -0.47
CA TYR A 256 -0.62 10.62 -0.15
C TYR A 256 -0.01 9.55 -1.06
N VAL A 257 -0.68 8.42 -1.22
CA VAL A 257 -0.25 7.35 -2.13
C VAL A 257 -0.19 7.85 -3.58
N LEU A 258 -1.26 8.47 -4.07
CA LEU A 258 -1.43 8.79 -5.50
C LEU A 258 -0.62 10.00 -5.96
N THR A 259 -0.33 10.94 -5.06
CA THR A 259 0.46 12.12 -5.43
C THR A 259 1.96 11.91 -5.27
N GLY A 260 2.39 10.79 -4.66
CA GLY A 260 3.78 10.42 -4.59
C GLY A 260 4.67 11.55 -4.05
N ASN A 261 5.83 11.69 -4.68
CA ASN A 261 6.82 12.74 -4.40
C ASN A 261 6.48 14.11 -5.01
N TYR A 262 5.33 14.29 -5.67
CA TYR A 262 5.05 15.54 -6.39
C TYR A 262 5.11 16.78 -5.49
N LYS A 263 4.74 16.66 -4.20
CA LYS A 263 4.80 17.77 -3.25
C LYS A 263 6.20 18.00 -2.64
N SER A 264 7.02 16.96 -2.48
CA SER A 264 8.43 17.10 -2.05
C SER A 264 9.31 17.59 -3.19
N ASP A 265 9.10 17.09 -4.41
CA ASP A 265 9.83 17.48 -5.62
C ASP A 265 9.65 18.97 -5.96
N GLN A 266 8.44 19.53 -5.76
CA GLN A 266 8.17 20.96 -5.98
C GLN A 266 9.01 21.89 -5.09
N VAL A 267 9.37 21.45 -3.88
CA VAL A 267 10.19 22.26 -2.95
C VAL A 267 11.65 22.32 -3.41
N HIS A 268 12.10 21.33 -4.20
CA HIS A 268 13.45 21.26 -4.74
C HIS A 268 13.61 21.94 -6.11
N VAL A 269 12.52 22.22 -6.83
CA VAL A 269 12.56 22.90 -8.15
C VAL A 269 13.35 24.21 -8.13
N PRO A 270 13.20 25.13 -7.14
CA PRO A 270 14.00 26.36 -7.12
C PRO A 270 15.52 26.11 -7.04
N ALA A 271 15.96 25.15 -6.22
CA ALA A 271 17.38 24.81 -6.06
C ALA A 271 17.96 24.10 -7.30
N LEU A 272 17.14 23.31 -8.01
CA LEU A 272 17.51 22.70 -9.29
C LEU A 272 17.64 23.75 -10.41
N LEU A 273 16.75 24.75 -10.44
CA LEU A 273 16.81 25.87 -11.37
C LEU A 273 18.03 26.78 -11.11
N GLU A 274 18.43 26.92 -9.86
CA GLU A 274 19.63 27.70 -9.47
C GLU A 274 20.91 27.00 -9.95
N ARG A 275 21.03 25.68 -9.76
CA ARG A 275 22.13 24.87 -10.28
C ARG A 275 22.21 24.86 -11.81
N LEU A 276 21.06 24.85 -12.50
CA LEU A 276 21.02 24.94 -13.97
C LEU A 276 21.52 26.31 -14.47
N LYS A 277 21.16 27.40 -13.78
CA LYS A 277 21.66 28.75 -14.09
C LYS A 277 23.17 28.90 -13.82
N GLU A 278 23.67 28.27 -12.76
CA GLU A 278 25.10 28.25 -12.46
C GLU A 278 25.89 27.41 -13.48
N GLY A 279 25.32 26.33 -14.00
CA GLY A 279 25.91 25.51 -15.07
C GLY A 279 25.98 26.21 -16.42
N GLU A 280 25.00 27.07 -16.75
CA GLU A 280 24.97 27.85 -18.00
C GLU A 280 25.90 29.08 -18.00
N THR A 281 26.45 29.48 -16.85
CA THR A 281 27.38 30.62 -16.75
C THR A 281 28.87 30.21 -16.76
N ALA A 282 29.14 28.91 -16.90
CA ALA A 282 30.49 28.33 -16.95
C ALA A 282 30.99 27.98 -18.37
N GLU A 283 30.24 28.33 -19.42
CA GLU A 283 30.69 28.37 -20.84
C GLU A 283 30.78 29.81 -21.36
#